data_AF-A0A2I4ALU9-F1
#
_entry.id   AF-A0A2I4ALU9-F1
#
_cell.length_a   1.000
_cell.length_b   1.000
_cell.length_c   1.000
_cell.angle_alpha   90.00
_cell.angle_beta   90.00
_cell.angle_gamma   90.00
#
_symmetry.space_group_name_H-M   'P 1'
#
loop_
_entity.id
_entity.type
_entity.pdbx_description
1 polymer ?
#
loop_
_entity_poly.entity_id
_entity_poly.type
_entity_poly.pdbx_seq_one_letter_code
_entity_poly.pdbx_strand_id
1 'polypeptide(L)'
;MYQRMMEAVSLTDKLNSVIYYDWFVPEEERHDSAVGRNRENLSAELKLWESYLENVAAGSYLVGAFSLADVVAFPNVAYAFRFG
;
A
#
# COMPACT_ATOMS: atom_id res chain seq x y z
N MET A 1 0.94 10.91 13.50
CA MET A 1 1.17 9.46 13.73
C MET A 1 -0.05 8.62 13.36
N TYR A 2 -1.20 8.74 14.03
CA TYR A 2 -2.41 7.94 13.72
C TYR A 2 -2.87 8.01 12.26
N GLN A 3 -2.88 9.19 11.65
CA GLN A 3 -3.27 9.34 10.24
C GLN A 3 -2.40 8.48 9.31
N ARG A 4 -1.06 8.63 9.40
CA ARG A 4 -0.09 7.83 8.61
C ARG A 4 -0.26 6.33 8.81
N MET A 5 -0.58 5.90 10.03
CA MET A 5 -0.83 4.49 10.33
C MET A 5 -2.09 3.98 9.61
N MET A 6 -3.19 4.74 9.65
CA MET A 6 -4.44 4.34 8.97
C MET A 6 -4.28 4.33 7.44
N GLU A 7 -3.54 5.28 6.88
CA GLU A 7 -3.23 5.27 5.45
C GLU A 7 -2.36 4.07 5.07
N ALA A 8 -1.46 3.62 5.95
CA ALA A 8 -0.65 2.43 5.69
C ALA A 8 -1.49 1.14 5.68
N VAL A 9 -2.54 1.08 6.50
CA VAL A 9 -3.52 -0.02 6.44
C VAL A 9 -4.28 0.03 5.12
N SER A 10 -4.70 1.22 4.66
CA SER A 10 -5.31 1.39 3.32
C SER A 10 -4.38 0.91 2.18
N LEU A 11 -3.08 1.21 2.26
CA LEU A 11 -2.10 0.68 1.31
C LEU A 11 -2.06 -0.85 1.32
N THR A 12 -2.10 -1.46 2.51
CA THR A 12 -2.13 -2.92 2.68
C THR A 12 -3.33 -3.53 1.96
N ASP A 13 -4.51 -2.95 2.15
CA ASP A 13 -5.75 -3.43 1.53
C ASP A 13 -5.70 -3.35 0.00
N LYS A 14 -5.18 -2.24 -0.54
CA LYS A 14 -5.02 -2.05 -1.99
C LYS A 14 -4.02 -3.04 -2.58
N LEU A 15 -2.90 -3.29 -1.90
CA LEU A 15 -1.93 -4.32 -2.30
C LEU A 15 -2.60 -5.69 -2.35
N ASN A 16 -3.31 -6.07 -1.28
CA ASN A 16 -4.01 -7.34 -1.18
C ASN A 16 -5.10 -7.51 -2.25
N SER A 17 -5.79 -6.43 -2.62
CA SER A 17 -6.83 -6.46 -3.67
C SER A 17 -6.30 -6.82 -5.07
N VAL A 18 -4.99 -6.70 -5.29
CA VAL A 18 -4.32 -7.10 -6.53
C VAL A 18 -3.60 -8.44 -6.34
N ILE A 19 -2.78 -8.56 -5.28
CA ILE A 19 -1.91 -9.73 -5.03
C ILE A 19 -2.73 -10.99 -4.79
N TYR A 20 -3.82 -10.88 -4.04
CA TYR A 20 -4.64 -12.01 -3.61
C TYR A 20 -6.01 -12.03 -4.28
N TYR A 21 -6.20 -11.32 -5.40
CA TYR A 21 -7.49 -11.26 -6.08
C TYR A 21 -8.03 -12.66 -6.38
N ASP A 22 -7.21 -13.53 -6.98
CA ASP A 22 -7.63 -14.88 -7.35
C ASP A 22 -7.91 -15.75 -6.12
N TRP A 23 -7.30 -15.45 -4.97
CA TRP A 23 -7.59 -16.19 -3.73
C TRP A 23 -8.89 -15.71 -3.07
N PHE A 24 -9.13 -14.39 -3.04
CA PHE A 24 -10.32 -13.83 -2.38
C PHE A 24 -11.59 -13.91 -3.22
N VAL A 25 -11.47 -13.92 -4.55
CA VAL A 25 -12.62 -13.91 -5.46
C VAL A 25 -12.82 -15.31 -6.07
N PRO A 26 -14.01 -15.94 -5.84
CA PRO A 26 -14.38 -17.19 -6.47
C PRO A 26 -14.24 -17.11 -7.99
N GLU A 27 -13.81 -18.20 -8.63
CA GLU A 27 -13.50 -18.21 -10.07
C GLU A 27 -14.67 -17.70 -10.93
N GLU A 28 -15.90 -18.04 -10.57
CA GLU A 28 -17.14 -17.61 -11.24
C GLU A 28 -17.40 -16.10 -11.17
N GLU A 29 -16.83 -15.41 -10.18
CA GLU A 29 -16.98 -13.96 -9.94
C GLU A 29 -15.79 -13.15 -10.43
N ARG A 30 -14.76 -13.81 -11.01
CA ARG A 30 -13.55 -13.13 -11.47
C ARG A 30 -13.82 -12.34 -12.74
N HIS A 31 -13.36 -11.10 -12.73
CA HIS A 31 -13.50 -10.18 -13.85
C HIS A 31 -12.21 -9.39 -14.07
N ASP A 32 -11.68 -9.44 -15.29
CA ASP A 32 -10.47 -8.68 -15.67
C ASP A 32 -10.64 -7.17 -15.43
N SER A 33 -11.87 -6.66 -15.60
CA SER A 33 -12.20 -5.26 -15.32
C SER A 33 -12.08 -4.90 -13.83
N ALA A 34 -12.34 -5.83 -12.92
CA ALA A 34 -12.17 -5.62 -11.50
C ALA A 34 -10.67 -5.54 -11.13
N VAL A 35 -9.85 -6.46 -11.66
CA VAL A 35 -8.40 -6.44 -11.46
C VAL A 35 -7.77 -5.18 -12.06
N GLY A 36 -8.21 -4.78 -13.25
CA GLY A 36 -7.76 -3.54 -13.91
C GLY A 36 -7.97 -2.32 -13.01
N ARG A 37 -9.20 -2.13 -12.50
CA ARG A 37 -9.52 -1.04 -11.57
C ARG A 37 -8.74 -1.13 -10.25
N ASN A 38 -8.53 -2.33 -9.71
CA ASN A 38 -7.71 -2.50 -8.49
C ASN A 38 -6.26 -2.06 -8.73
N ARG A 39 -5.69 -2.39 -9.89
CA ARG A 39 -4.33 -1.94 -10.28
C ARG A 39 -4.25 -0.43 -10.46
N GLU A 40 -5.25 0.20 -11.08
CA GLU A 40 -5.31 1.66 -11.19
C GLU A 40 -5.36 2.34 -9.82
N ASN A 41 -6.22 1.83 -8.93
CA ASN A 41 -6.34 2.33 -7.55
C ASN A 41 -5.04 2.13 -6.75
N LEU A 42 -4.38 0.98 -6.91
CA LEU A 42 -3.10 0.70 -6.27
C LEU A 42 -2.01 1.62 -6.83
N SER A 43 -1.96 1.85 -8.15
CA SER A 43 -0.98 2.76 -8.76
C SER A 43 -1.13 4.19 -8.23
N ALA A 44 -2.37 4.68 -8.09
CA ALA A 44 -2.62 5.99 -7.49
C ALA A 44 -2.15 6.06 -6.03
N GLU A 45 -2.39 5.00 -5.24
CA GLU A 45 -1.92 4.92 -3.86
C GLU A 45 -0.39 4.90 -3.77
N LEU A 46 0.29 4.11 -4.61
CA LEU A 46 1.75 4.04 -4.61
C LEU A 46 2.40 5.39 -4.93
N LYS A 47 1.85 6.14 -5.89
CA LYS A 47 2.30 7.50 -6.20
C LYS A 47 2.09 8.47 -5.02
N LEU A 48 0.99 8.31 -4.28
CA LEU A 48 0.76 9.08 -3.07
C LEU A 48 1.84 8.78 -2.02
N TRP A 49 2.17 7.50 -1.81
CA TRP A 49 3.23 7.09 -0.89
C TRP A 49 4.63 7.53 -1.32
N GLU A 50 4.93 7.49 -2.62
CA GLU A 50 6.16 8.05 -3.18
C GLU A 50 6.30 9.53 -2.79
N SER A 51 5.25 10.33 -3.01
CA SER A 51 5.26 11.74 -2.62
C SER A 51 5.45 11.95 -1.12
N TYR A 52 4.95 11.04 -0.27
CA TYR A 52 5.17 11.12 1.17
C TYR A 52 6.61 10.82 1.55
N LEU A 53 7.22 9.81 0.93
CA LEU A 53 8.59 9.39 1.20
C LEU A 53 9.62 10.40 0.68
N GLU A 54 9.36 11.06 -0.46
CA GLU A 54 10.19 12.17 -0.97
C GLU A 54 10.28 13.35 0.01
N ASN A 55 9.24 13.57 0.81
CA ASN A 55 9.17 14.65 1.78
C ASN A 55 9.73 14.30 3.17
N VAL A 56 10.21 13.07 3.38
CA VAL A 56 10.85 12.67 4.64
C VAL A 56 12.27 13.22 4.69
N ALA A 57 12.56 14.05 5.70
CA ALA A 57 13.89 14.60 5.90
C ALA A 57 14.95 13.51 6.14
N ALA A 58 16.18 13.74 5.67
CA ALA A 58 17.28 12.82 5.91
C ALA A 58 17.49 12.57 7.42
N GLY A 59 17.56 11.30 7.83
CA GLY A 59 17.67 10.90 9.24
C GLY A 59 16.35 10.96 10.03
N SER A 60 15.23 11.21 9.37
CA SER A 60 13.89 11.19 9.95
C SER A 60 13.09 9.96 9.48
N TYR A 61 11.98 9.72 10.15
CA TYR A 61 10.95 8.74 9.84
C TYR A 61 9.67 9.42 9.36
N LEU A 62 8.61 8.65 9.05
CA LEU A 62 7.38 9.14 8.42
C LEU A 62 6.69 10.30 9.17
N VAL A 63 6.93 10.42 10.48
CA VAL A 63 6.36 11.46 11.34
C VAL A 63 7.39 12.10 12.27
N GLY A 64 8.67 12.10 11.88
CA GLY A 64 9.77 12.60 12.71
C GLY A 64 10.56 11.48 13.36
N ALA A 65 10.37 11.25 14.66
CA ALA A 65 10.98 10.11 15.35
C ALA A 65 10.33 8.78 14.92
N PHE A 66 11.07 7.68 15.05
CA PHE A 66 10.55 6.34 14.77
C PHE A 66 9.29 6.06 15.57
N SER A 67 8.28 5.50 14.91
CA SER A 67 6.95 5.35 15.48
C SER A 67 6.22 4.13 14.94
N LEU A 68 5.02 3.90 15.46
CA LEU A 68 4.12 2.85 14.98
C LEU A 68 3.72 3.06 13.49
N ALA A 69 3.73 4.29 12.98
CA ALA A 69 3.45 4.54 11.57
C ALA A 69 4.48 3.85 10.66
N ASP A 70 5.75 3.87 11.06
CA ASP A 70 6.86 3.25 10.33
C ASP A 70 6.77 1.72 10.36
N VAL A 71 6.42 1.18 11.52
CA VAL A 71 6.23 -0.27 11.73
C VAL A 71 5.10 -0.81 10.85
N VAL A 72 4.05 -0.03 10.60
CA VAL A 72 2.93 -0.46 9.75
C VAL A 72 3.21 -0.20 8.26
N ALA A 73 3.85 0.92 7.91
CA ALA A 73 4.05 1.31 6.52
C ALA A 73 5.22 0.57 5.83
N PHE A 74 6.39 0.48 6.45
CA PHE A 74 7.57 -0.04 5.76
C PHE A 74 7.48 -1.53 5.37
N PRO A 75 6.85 -2.42 6.14
CA PRO A 75 6.60 -3.78 5.67
C PRO A 75 5.78 -3.82 4.39
N ASN A 76 4.81 -2.92 4.21
CA ASN A 76 4.01 -2.83 2.98
C ASN A 76 4.84 -2.41 1.76
N VAL A 77 5.84 -1.55 1.94
CA VAL A 77 6.78 -1.19 0.85
C VAL A 77 7.58 -2.42 0.43
N ALA A 78 8.19 -3.14 1.38
CA ALA A 78 8.91 -4.38 1.08
C ALA A 78 8.00 -5.44 0.45
N TYR A 79 6.76 -5.51 0.93
CA TYR A 79 5.74 -6.40 0.41
C TYR A 79 5.36 -6.08 -1.03
N ALA A 80 5.17 -4.81 -1.40
CA ALA A 80 4.94 -4.39 -2.77
C ALA A 80 6.07 -4.86 -3.71
N PHE A 81 7.33 -4.60 -3.34
CA PHE A 81 8.49 -5.07 -4.11
C PHE A 81 8.56 -6.59 -4.26
N ARG A 82 8.13 -7.35 -3.25
CA ARG A 82 8.12 -8.82 -3.29
C ARG A 82 7.16 -9.37 -4.35
N PHE A 83 6.08 -8.65 -4.66
CA PHE A 83 5.00 -9.11 -5.53
C PHE A 83 4.94 -8.43 -6.90
N GLY A 84 5.72 -7.37 -7.13
CA GLY A 84 5.87 -6.72 -8.43
C GLY A 84 5.01 -5.48 -8.56
#